data_AF-A0AA88TNP7-F1
#
_entry.id   AF-A0AA88TNP7-F1
#
_cell.length_a   1.000
_cell.length_b   1.000
_cell.length_c   1.000
_cell.angle_alpha   90.00
_cell.angle_beta   90.00
_cell.angle_gamma   90.00
#
_symmetry.space_group_name_H-M   'P 1'
#
loop_
_entity.id
_entity.type
_entity.pdbx_description
1 polymer ?
#
loop_
_entity_poly.entity_id
_entity_poly.type
_entity_poly.pdbx_seq_one_letter_code
_entity_poly.pdbx_strand_id
1 'polypeptide(L)'
;MRRLLGFCTSTNICNIGKFIEPSVTTTVRIIPLFTSFFCRKFTDSGTNMDLSNMRKSYKNDHECFEENQLASLDPIKQFGSWFDQAVKCPEVGEANAMCLATATKDGRPSARIVLLKGYSEEGFRFFTNYESRKGTELESNPHACLVFYWEPLNRQIRIEGTVEKIPYEISCDYFHSRPKGSQIGAVVSRQSTVIPSRQYLRDKNAELEEKYKDTTVPMPDYWGGYIVKPNMIEFWQGQTNRLHDRIVFMRPKEGKTELGDMQHQAEGGWIYQRLSP
;
A
#
# COMPACT_ATOMS: atom_id res chain seq x y z
N MET A 1 50.14 0.50 -32.30
CA MET A 1 50.06 -0.58 -33.30
C MET A 1 50.15 -1.93 -32.60
N ARG A 2 49.67 -3.01 -33.26
CA ARG A 2 50.12 -4.44 -33.26
C ARG A 2 51.31 -4.83 -32.34
N ARG A 3 51.43 -6.05 -31.76
CA ARG A 3 50.61 -7.30 -31.74
C ARG A 3 51.23 -8.29 -30.70
N LEU A 4 50.42 -9.20 -30.11
CA LEU A 4 50.56 -10.70 -29.91
C LEU A 4 51.95 -11.33 -29.53
N LEU A 5 52.12 -12.51 -28.89
CA LEU A 5 51.25 -13.61 -28.40
C LEU A 5 52.03 -14.61 -27.47
N GLY A 6 51.31 -15.40 -26.67
CA GLY A 6 51.68 -16.77 -26.23
C GLY A 6 52.52 -16.94 -24.96
N PHE A 7 52.62 -18.14 -24.34
CA PHE A 7 51.76 -19.35 -24.38
C PHE A 7 52.02 -20.22 -23.11
N CYS A 8 51.22 -21.27 -22.86
CA CYS A 8 51.09 -22.04 -21.60
C CYS A 8 52.15 -23.15 -21.35
N THR A 9 51.97 -23.97 -20.29
CA THR A 9 52.60 -25.28 -19.91
C THR A 9 53.92 -25.24 -19.08
N SER A 10 54.25 -26.18 -18.16
CA SER A 10 53.47 -27.26 -17.47
C SER A 10 54.22 -27.95 -16.28
N THR A 11 53.45 -28.45 -15.29
CA THR A 11 53.60 -29.70 -14.46
C THR A 11 54.92 -30.19 -13.82
N ASN A 12 54.85 -30.55 -12.52
CA ASN A 12 55.44 -31.76 -11.88
C ASN A 12 54.73 -32.01 -10.51
N ILE A 13 54.50 -33.19 -9.89
CA ILE A 13 54.93 -34.62 -10.05
C ILE A 13 56.28 -34.94 -9.36
N CYS A 14 56.44 -35.91 -8.41
CA CYS A 14 55.49 -36.81 -7.70
C CYS A 14 55.72 -36.79 -6.15
N ASN A 15 55.96 -37.83 -5.31
CA ASN A 15 56.15 -39.28 -5.47
C ASN A 15 55.82 -40.14 -4.22
N ILE A 16 54.98 -41.17 -4.41
CA ILE A 16 54.78 -42.49 -3.74
C ILE A 16 55.23 -42.78 -2.28
N GLY A 17 54.31 -43.39 -1.52
CA GLY A 17 54.56 -44.35 -0.42
C GLY A 17 53.37 -45.31 -0.22
N LYS A 18 53.61 -46.62 -0.01
CA LYS A 18 52.58 -47.67 0.23
C LYS A 18 52.73 -48.27 1.64
N PHE A 19 51.71 -48.96 2.18
CA PHE A 19 51.76 -50.40 2.56
C PHE A 19 50.49 -50.90 3.31
N ILE A 20 49.79 -51.88 2.69
CA ILE A 20 49.07 -53.06 3.25
C ILE A 20 47.96 -52.92 4.34
N GLU A 21 46.86 -53.67 4.15
CA GLU A 21 45.74 -53.90 5.08
C GLU A 21 46.02 -55.03 6.11
N PRO A 22 45.16 -55.22 7.12
CA PRO A 22 44.32 -56.43 7.04
C PRO A 22 42.86 -56.23 7.49
N SER A 23 41.98 -57.14 7.05
CA SER A 23 40.56 -57.17 7.38
C SER A 23 40.25 -57.89 8.70
N VAL A 24 39.33 -57.33 9.49
CA VAL A 24 38.60 -58.06 10.55
C VAL A 24 37.14 -57.62 10.55
N THR A 25 36.23 -58.58 10.40
CA THR A 25 34.78 -58.40 10.56
C THR A 25 34.35 -59.04 11.88
N THR A 26 33.39 -58.46 12.62
CA THR A 26 32.19 -59.14 13.20
C THR A 26 31.54 -58.36 14.37
N THR A 27 30.19 -58.42 14.40
CA THR A 27 29.24 -58.03 15.47
C THR A 27 29.19 -56.58 15.97
N VAL A 28 28.01 -55.98 15.76
CA VAL A 28 27.48 -54.82 16.50
C VAL A 28 26.98 -55.25 17.89
N ARG A 29 27.21 -54.42 18.91
CA ARG A 29 26.28 -54.24 20.04
C ARG A 29 26.08 -52.76 20.33
N ILE A 30 24.83 -52.36 20.55
CA ILE A 30 24.41 -50.97 20.73
C ILE A 30 24.48 -50.61 22.22
N ILE A 31 25.04 -49.45 22.54
CA ILE A 31 24.89 -48.78 23.84
C ILE A 31 24.53 -47.31 23.53
N PRO A 32 23.39 -46.78 24.03
CA PRO A 32 22.97 -45.42 23.73
C PRO A 32 23.74 -44.40 24.59
N LEU A 33 24.63 -43.61 23.98
CA LEU A 33 25.08 -42.37 24.61
C LEU A 33 23.99 -41.31 24.47
N PHE A 34 23.42 -40.89 25.61
CA PHE A 34 22.64 -39.66 25.71
C PHE A 34 23.57 -38.44 25.56
N THR A 35 23.91 -38.09 24.32
CA THR A 35 24.46 -36.76 24.03
C THR A 35 23.35 -35.73 24.18
N SER A 36 23.30 -35.03 25.31
CA SER A 36 22.42 -33.88 25.46
C SER A 36 22.82 -32.83 24.42
N PHE A 37 21.93 -32.53 23.48
CA PHE A 37 22.10 -31.40 22.57
C PHE A 37 21.90 -30.11 23.37
N PHE A 38 22.96 -29.71 24.06
CA PHE A 38 23.09 -28.40 24.68
C PHE A 38 23.14 -27.37 23.56
N CYS A 39 21.95 -26.94 23.11
CA CYS A 39 21.80 -25.94 22.07
C CYS A 39 22.40 -24.63 22.60
N ARG A 40 23.68 -24.40 22.29
CA ARG A 40 24.33 -23.10 22.47
C ARG A 40 23.52 -22.10 21.67
N LYS A 41 22.70 -21.31 22.37
CA LYS A 41 22.20 -20.04 21.84
C LYS A 41 23.43 -19.20 21.51
N PHE A 42 23.85 -19.22 20.25
CA PHE A 42 24.60 -18.12 19.68
C PHE A 42 23.71 -16.90 19.82
N THR A 43 24.04 -16.04 20.76
CA THR A 43 23.50 -14.68 20.82
C THR A 43 24.10 -13.93 19.65
N ASP A 44 23.44 -14.02 18.49
CA ASP A 44 23.71 -13.13 17.38
C ASP A 44 23.58 -11.69 17.89
N SER A 45 24.64 -10.91 17.78
CA SER A 45 24.67 -9.49 18.14
C SER A 45 24.18 -8.58 17.00
N GLY A 46 23.55 -9.16 15.97
CA GLY A 46 22.83 -8.45 14.93
C GLY A 46 21.55 -7.78 15.43
N THR A 47 21.12 -6.74 14.70
CA THR A 47 19.92 -5.94 14.99
C THR A 47 18.63 -6.66 14.55
N ASN A 48 18.45 -7.90 14.98
CA ASN A 48 17.42 -8.80 14.48
C ASN A 48 16.25 -8.91 15.49
N MET A 49 15.23 -8.07 15.33
CA MET A 49 14.07 -8.01 16.21
C MET A 49 12.94 -8.91 15.67
N ASP A 50 12.60 -9.98 16.40
CA ASP A 50 11.46 -10.83 16.05
C ASP A 50 10.14 -10.13 16.40
N LEU A 51 9.31 -9.89 15.38
CA LEU A 51 7.99 -9.28 15.48
C LEU A 51 6.84 -10.29 15.33
N SER A 52 7.13 -11.59 15.19
CA SER A 52 6.14 -12.65 14.90
C SER A 52 4.97 -12.69 15.90
N ASN A 53 5.24 -12.38 17.17
CA ASN A 53 4.28 -12.40 18.27
C ASN A 53 3.42 -11.13 18.40
N MET A 54 3.57 -10.14 17.51
CA MET A 54 2.77 -8.90 17.53
C MET A 54 1.35 -9.04 16.93
N ARG A 55 1.01 -10.20 16.34
CA ARG A 55 -0.32 -10.42 15.73
C ARG A 55 -1.40 -10.54 16.80
N LYS A 56 -2.36 -9.60 16.79
CA LYS A 56 -3.63 -9.71 17.53
C LYS A 56 -4.52 -10.82 16.94
N SER A 57 -5.40 -11.38 17.76
CA SER A 57 -6.57 -12.14 17.29
C SER A 57 -7.58 -11.20 16.65
N TYR A 58 -8.42 -11.74 15.77
CA TYR A 58 -9.47 -11.03 15.04
C TYR A 58 -10.83 -11.68 15.33
N LYS A 59 -11.76 -11.62 14.38
CA LYS A 59 -13.03 -12.37 14.40
C LYS A 59 -12.82 -13.88 14.37
N ASN A 60 -13.87 -14.63 14.71
CA ASN A 60 -13.91 -16.09 14.58
C ASN A 60 -14.74 -16.52 13.36
N ASP A 61 -14.61 -17.76 12.91
CA ASP A 61 -15.25 -18.31 11.71
C ASP A 61 -16.79 -18.17 11.70
N HIS A 62 -17.44 -18.06 12.87
CA HIS A 62 -18.87 -17.76 13.01
C HIS A 62 -19.25 -16.30 12.68
N GLU A 63 -18.27 -15.46 12.38
CA GLU A 63 -18.37 -14.07 11.94
C GLU A 63 -17.66 -13.86 10.57
N CYS A 64 -17.62 -14.92 9.75
CA CYS A 64 -17.23 -14.91 8.34
C CYS A 64 -17.92 -13.75 7.58
N PHE A 65 -17.20 -13.03 6.72
CA PHE A 65 -17.78 -12.03 5.82
C PHE A 65 -18.13 -12.66 4.46
N GLU A 66 -19.37 -13.13 4.37
CA GLU A 66 -19.93 -13.82 3.20
C GLU A 66 -20.54 -12.85 2.19
N GLU A 67 -20.71 -13.32 0.96
CA GLU A 67 -21.34 -12.63 -0.17
C GLU A 67 -22.79 -12.23 0.15
N ASN A 68 -23.48 -12.98 1.01
CA ASN A 68 -24.83 -12.66 1.51
C ASN A 68 -24.85 -11.54 2.56
N GLN A 69 -23.69 -11.08 3.06
CA GLN A 69 -23.53 -9.95 3.98
C GLN A 69 -23.05 -8.66 3.26
N LEU A 70 -22.93 -8.68 1.94
CA LEU A 70 -22.79 -7.46 1.14
C LEU A 70 -24.04 -6.59 1.34
N ALA A 71 -23.85 -5.36 1.81
CA ALA A 71 -24.93 -4.39 2.00
C ALA A 71 -25.48 -3.84 0.67
N SER A 72 -24.75 -4.04 -0.43
CA SER A 72 -25.17 -3.79 -1.81
C SER A 72 -24.21 -4.50 -2.77
N LEU A 73 -24.67 -4.80 -3.99
CA LEU A 73 -23.83 -5.29 -5.08
C LEU A 73 -23.24 -4.14 -5.92
N ASP A 74 -23.45 -2.89 -5.52
CA ASP A 74 -22.66 -1.74 -5.95
C ASP A 74 -21.49 -1.53 -4.99
N PRO A 75 -20.22 -1.63 -5.46
CA PRO A 75 -19.07 -1.50 -4.57
C PRO A 75 -18.88 -0.09 -4.00
N ILE A 76 -19.48 0.96 -4.59
CA ILE A 76 -19.47 2.31 -4.03
C ILE A 76 -20.43 2.39 -2.82
N LYS A 77 -21.61 1.75 -2.92
CA LYS A 77 -22.56 1.63 -1.80
C LYS A 77 -22.01 0.73 -0.69
N GLN A 78 -21.34 -0.38 -1.06
CA GLN A 78 -20.64 -1.25 -0.12
C GLN A 78 -19.48 -0.53 0.60
N PHE A 79 -18.69 0.29 -0.13
CA PHE A 79 -17.71 1.20 0.49
C PHE A 79 -18.38 2.12 1.50
N GLY A 80 -19.49 2.77 1.12
CA GLY A 80 -20.24 3.66 2.00
C GLY A 80 -20.69 2.98 3.30
N SER A 81 -21.25 1.77 3.21
CA SER A 81 -21.67 0.97 4.37
C SER A 81 -20.51 0.68 5.34
N TRP A 82 -19.33 0.32 4.82
CA TRP A 82 -18.14 0.08 5.65
C TRP A 82 -17.50 1.36 6.19
N PHE A 83 -17.50 2.43 5.40
CA PHE A 83 -17.02 3.76 5.79
C PHE A 83 -17.87 4.34 6.94
N ASP A 84 -19.19 4.21 6.86
CA ASP A 84 -20.14 4.59 7.91
C ASP A 84 -19.88 3.84 9.23
N GLN A 85 -19.52 2.56 9.15
CA GLN A 85 -19.14 1.76 10.32
C GLN A 85 -17.80 2.22 10.90
N ALA A 86 -16.84 2.61 10.06
CA ALA A 86 -15.57 3.18 10.50
C ALA A 86 -15.73 4.56 11.16
N VAL A 87 -16.58 5.44 10.61
CA VAL A 87 -16.91 6.76 11.19
C VAL A 87 -17.61 6.64 12.55
N LYS A 88 -18.36 5.56 12.78
CA LYS A 88 -19.08 5.29 14.05
C LYS A 88 -18.22 4.54 15.09
N CYS A 89 -17.01 4.14 14.75
CA CYS A 89 -16.09 3.40 15.63
C CYS A 89 -15.21 4.40 16.41
N PRO A 90 -15.35 4.55 17.75
CA PRO A 90 -14.65 5.59 18.52
C PRO A 90 -13.11 5.42 18.54
N GLU A 91 -12.61 4.22 18.23
CA GLU A 91 -11.19 3.91 18.11
C GLU A 91 -10.58 4.32 16.74
N VAL A 92 -11.40 4.68 15.74
CA VAL A 92 -10.95 5.06 14.39
C VAL A 92 -10.84 6.59 14.28
N GLY A 93 -9.64 7.12 14.50
CA GLY A 93 -9.40 8.58 14.57
C GLY A 93 -9.70 9.36 13.28
N GLU A 94 -9.23 8.90 12.12
CA GLU A 94 -9.55 9.49 10.81
C GLU A 94 -10.01 8.39 9.84
N ALA A 95 -11.32 8.07 9.84
CA ALA A 95 -11.88 7.02 8.97
C ALA A 95 -11.65 7.27 7.46
N ASN A 96 -11.44 8.53 7.06
CA ASN A 96 -11.11 8.94 5.70
C ASN A 96 -9.61 9.03 5.39
N ALA A 97 -8.72 8.65 6.32
CA ALA A 97 -7.31 8.51 6.02
C ALA A 97 -7.07 7.27 5.14
N MET A 98 -6.36 7.47 4.03
CA MET A 98 -6.04 6.43 3.07
C MET A 98 -4.58 6.53 2.63
N CYS A 99 -3.92 5.38 2.47
CA CYS A 99 -2.64 5.31 1.79
C CYS A 99 -2.89 5.41 0.28
N LEU A 100 -2.38 6.47 -0.35
CA LEU A 100 -2.38 6.65 -1.80
C LEU A 100 -1.03 6.20 -2.35
N ALA A 101 -1.01 5.12 -3.11
CA ALA A 101 0.14 4.67 -3.88
C ALA A 101 0.03 5.13 -5.34
N THR A 102 1.14 5.65 -5.87
CA THR A 102 1.34 6.09 -7.26
C THR A 102 2.69 5.58 -7.74
N ALA A 103 3.00 5.68 -9.05
CA ALA A 103 4.31 5.27 -9.56
C ALA A 103 4.76 6.14 -10.74
N THR A 104 6.07 6.23 -10.96
CA THR A 104 6.65 6.79 -12.20
C THR A 104 6.37 5.90 -13.42
N LYS A 105 6.54 6.44 -14.63
CA LYS A 105 6.44 5.66 -15.88
C LYS A 105 7.39 4.45 -15.98
N ASP A 106 8.54 4.47 -15.28
CA ASP A 106 9.47 3.33 -15.20
C ASP A 106 9.14 2.35 -14.05
N GLY A 107 7.96 2.48 -13.42
CA GLY A 107 7.47 1.54 -12.43
C GLY A 107 8.08 1.68 -11.04
N ARG A 108 8.53 2.88 -10.64
CA ARG A 108 8.98 3.15 -9.25
C ARG A 108 7.80 3.61 -8.41
N PRO A 109 7.27 2.78 -7.49
CA PRO A 109 6.16 3.18 -6.64
C PRO A 109 6.60 4.21 -5.60
N SER A 110 5.68 5.07 -5.19
CA SER A 110 5.75 5.78 -3.93
C SER A 110 4.38 5.94 -3.28
N ALA A 111 4.35 5.90 -1.96
CA ALA A 111 3.12 5.87 -1.16
C ALA A 111 3.19 6.92 -0.04
N ARG A 112 2.01 7.39 0.39
CA ARG A 112 1.83 8.35 1.50
C ARG A 112 0.38 8.36 1.96
N ILE A 113 0.12 8.78 3.20
CA ILE A 113 -1.24 9.05 3.65
C ILE A 113 -1.76 10.34 3.00
N VAL A 114 -3.01 10.30 2.56
CA VAL A 114 -3.85 11.45 2.19
C VAL A 114 -5.24 11.26 2.80
N LEU A 115 -6.07 12.30 2.80
CA LEU A 115 -7.45 12.20 3.28
C LEU A 115 -8.41 12.19 2.09
N LEU A 116 -9.34 11.23 2.05
CA LEU A 116 -10.49 11.25 1.16
C LEU A 116 -11.38 12.45 1.52
N LYS A 117 -11.78 13.23 0.51
CA LYS A 117 -12.61 14.45 0.65
C LYS A 117 -13.97 14.36 -0.05
N GLY A 118 -14.29 13.20 -0.62
CA GLY A 118 -15.61 12.87 -1.13
C GLY A 118 -15.54 11.62 -2.00
N TYR A 119 -16.67 10.95 -2.17
CA TYR A 119 -16.83 9.86 -3.13
C TYR A 119 -18.22 9.95 -3.78
N SER A 120 -18.37 9.37 -4.96
CA SER A 120 -19.62 9.23 -5.71
C SER A 120 -19.46 8.08 -6.72
N GLU A 121 -20.47 7.78 -7.53
CA GLU A 121 -20.39 6.79 -8.62
C GLU A 121 -19.24 7.09 -9.62
N GLU A 122 -18.84 8.35 -9.72
CA GLU A 122 -17.67 8.81 -10.49
C GLU A 122 -16.33 8.32 -9.93
N GLY A 123 -16.25 8.04 -8.62
CA GLY A 123 -15.03 7.64 -7.93
C GLY A 123 -14.66 8.49 -6.70
N PHE A 124 -13.37 8.46 -6.33
CA PHE A 124 -12.86 8.86 -5.02
C PHE A 124 -11.98 10.12 -5.10
N ARG A 125 -12.42 11.21 -4.46
CA ARG A 125 -11.80 12.55 -4.55
C ARG A 125 -10.83 12.85 -3.41
N PHE A 126 -9.65 13.36 -3.75
CA PHE A 126 -8.66 13.89 -2.80
C PHE A 126 -7.98 15.14 -3.36
N PHE A 127 -7.37 15.96 -2.49
CA PHE A 127 -6.80 17.26 -2.87
C PHE A 127 -5.31 17.34 -2.54
N THR A 128 -4.54 17.99 -3.40
CA THR A 128 -3.09 18.03 -3.27
C THR A 128 -2.43 19.16 -4.07
N ASN A 129 -1.12 19.32 -3.90
CA ASN A 129 -0.31 20.20 -4.74
C ASN A 129 0.20 19.39 -5.96
N TYR A 130 -0.08 19.87 -7.17
CA TYR A 130 0.25 19.25 -8.45
C TYR A 130 1.76 19.17 -8.73
N GLU A 131 2.56 20.12 -8.24
CA GLU A 131 4.04 20.08 -8.33
C GLU A 131 4.66 19.03 -7.39
N SER A 132 3.93 18.53 -6.39
CA SER A 132 4.45 17.53 -5.45
C SER A 132 4.79 16.20 -6.15
N ARG A 133 5.62 15.36 -5.51
CA ARG A 133 6.03 14.06 -6.07
C ARG A 133 4.85 13.19 -6.54
N LYS A 134 3.72 13.20 -5.83
CA LYS A 134 2.54 12.43 -6.25
C LYS A 134 1.81 13.06 -7.43
N GLY A 135 1.80 14.39 -7.54
CA GLY A 135 1.16 15.10 -8.64
C GLY A 135 1.94 14.93 -9.94
N THR A 136 3.26 15.00 -9.87
CA THR A 136 4.16 14.72 -11.00
C THR A 136 4.18 13.24 -11.40
N GLU A 137 4.12 12.30 -10.45
CA GLU A 137 3.88 10.88 -10.75
C GLU A 137 2.53 10.70 -11.50
N LEU A 138 1.42 11.24 -10.97
CA LEU A 138 0.08 11.14 -11.58
C LEU A 138 -0.05 11.81 -12.95
N GLU A 139 0.55 12.98 -13.16
CA GLU A 139 0.60 13.66 -14.47
C GLU A 139 1.26 12.76 -15.53
N SER A 140 2.32 12.04 -15.12
CA SER A 140 3.05 11.14 -16.01
C SER A 140 2.32 9.80 -16.19
N ASN A 141 1.63 9.33 -15.16
CA ASN A 141 1.12 7.97 -15.05
C ASN A 141 -0.20 8.02 -14.27
N PRO A 142 -1.35 8.20 -14.95
CA PRO A 142 -2.65 8.49 -14.33
C PRO A 142 -3.32 7.24 -13.76
N HIS A 143 -2.58 6.51 -12.91
CA HIS A 143 -3.00 5.30 -12.22
C HIS A 143 -2.66 5.38 -10.74
N ALA A 144 -3.57 4.92 -9.88
CA ALA A 144 -3.37 4.90 -8.43
C ALA A 144 -3.99 3.66 -7.78
N CYS A 145 -3.45 3.32 -6.61
CA CYS A 145 -4.08 2.43 -5.65
C CYS A 145 -4.35 3.22 -4.36
N LEU A 146 -5.57 3.11 -3.81
CA LEU A 146 -5.94 3.61 -2.49
C LEU A 146 -6.08 2.42 -1.54
N VAL A 147 -5.58 2.55 -0.31
CA VAL A 147 -5.77 1.57 0.76
C VAL A 147 -6.31 2.25 2.00
N PHE A 148 -7.51 1.87 2.41
CA PHE A 148 -8.07 2.18 3.73
C PHE A 148 -7.78 0.99 4.65
N TYR A 149 -7.39 1.25 5.89
CA TYR A 149 -7.19 0.21 6.90
C TYR A 149 -7.72 0.69 8.24
N TRP A 150 -8.76 0.03 8.73
CA TRP A 150 -9.41 0.32 10.01
C TRP A 150 -9.11 -0.83 10.96
N GLU A 151 -7.99 -0.70 11.68
CA GLU A 151 -7.46 -1.73 12.58
C GLU A 151 -8.47 -2.19 13.65
N PRO A 152 -9.25 -1.31 14.32
CA PRO A 152 -10.27 -1.72 15.30
C PRO A 152 -11.37 -2.61 14.71
N LEU A 153 -11.71 -2.43 13.43
CA LEU A 153 -12.71 -3.25 12.71
C LEU A 153 -12.10 -4.49 12.05
N ASN A 154 -10.76 -4.60 12.06
CA ASN A 154 -9.98 -5.58 11.30
C ASN A 154 -10.36 -5.60 9.82
N ARG A 155 -10.53 -4.43 9.20
CA ARG A 155 -10.95 -4.28 7.79
C ARG A 155 -9.96 -3.49 6.95
N GLN A 156 -9.84 -3.89 5.69
CA GLN A 156 -9.12 -3.16 4.66
C GLN A 156 -10.02 -3.00 3.43
N ILE A 157 -9.93 -1.86 2.76
CA ILE A 157 -10.44 -1.69 1.40
C ILE A 157 -9.28 -1.29 0.50
N ARG A 158 -9.10 -2.01 -0.62
CA ARG A 158 -8.22 -1.59 -1.73
C ARG A 158 -9.07 -1.06 -2.87
N ILE A 159 -8.62 0.01 -3.52
CA ILE A 159 -9.27 0.60 -4.70
C ILE A 159 -8.20 0.88 -5.73
N GLU A 160 -8.35 0.34 -6.94
CA GLU A 160 -7.45 0.62 -8.07
C GLU A 160 -8.23 1.26 -9.22
N GLY A 161 -7.58 2.15 -9.96
CA GLY A 161 -8.27 2.97 -10.95
C GLY A 161 -7.38 3.88 -11.79
N THR A 162 -7.99 4.55 -12.76
CA THR A 162 -7.40 5.72 -13.44
C THR A 162 -7.60 6.98 -12.61
N VAL A 163 -6.80 8.01 -12.87
CA VAL A 163 -6.83 9.27 -12.11
C VAL A 163 -6.95 10.46 -13.04
N GLU A 164 -7.92 11.33 -12.76
CA GLU A 164 -8.17 12.57 -13.50
C GLU A 164 -8.12 13.77 -12.54
N LYS A 165 -7.67 14.94 -13.04
CA LYS A 165 -7.84 16.20 -12.32
C LYS A 165 -9.32 16.57 -12.33
N ILE A 166 -9.85 17.04 -11.20
CA ILE A 166 -11.20 17.61 -11.18
C ILE A 166 -11.18 19.04 -11.76
N PRO A 167 -12.31 19.58 -12.24
CA PRO A 167 -12.40 20.96 -12.71
C PRO A 167 -11.83 21.99 -11.74
N TYR A 168 -11.32 23.10 -12.29
CA TYR A 168 -10.71 24.17 -11.52
C TYR A 168 -11.71 24.81 -10.54
N GLU A 169 -12.95 24.92 -10.97
CA GLU A 169 -14.08 25.51 -10.23
C GLU A 169 -14.36 24.70 -8.96
N ILE A 170 -14.50 23.37 -9.10
CA ILE A 170 -14.71 22.45 -7.96
C ILE A 170 -13.48 22.44 -7.03
N SER A 171 -12.28 22.64 -7.59
CA SER A 171 -11.06 22.82 -6.79
C SER A 171 -11.08 24.13 -5.99
N CYS A 172 -11.55 25.23 -6.61
CA CYS A 172 -11.66 26.56 -6.02
C CYS A 172 -12.70 26.57 -4.88
N ASP A 173 -13.92 26.06 -5.15
CA ASP A 173 -14.99 25.95 -4.15
C ASP A 173 -14.52 25.15 -2.93
N TYR A 174 -13.87 24.00 -3.15
CA TYR A 174 -13.32 23.21 -2.06
C TYR A 174 -12.15 23.92 -1.36
N PHE A 175 -11.28 24.65 -2.07
CA PHE A 175 -10.21 25.45 -1.46
C PHE A 175 -10.78 26.49 -0.50
N HIS A 176 -11.77 27.28 -0.93
CA HIS A 176 -12.37 28.34 -0.10
C HIS A 176 -13.27 27.80 1.02
N SER A 177 -13.81 26.59 0.90
CA SER A 177 -14.53 25.92 2.00
C SER A 177 -13.63 25.52 3.19
N ARG A 178 -12.30 25.47 3.01
CA ARG A 178 -11.35 25.07 4.05
C ARG A 178 -11.08 26.23 5.03
N PRO A 179 -10.75 25.97 6.31
CA PRO A 179 -10.35 27.00 7.25
C PRO A 179 -9.19 27.87 6.72
N LYS A 180 -9.18 29.17 7.03
CA LYS A 180 -8.26 30.15 6.44
C LYS A 180 -6.78 29.78 6.61
N GLY A 181 -6.36 29.29 7.78
CA GLY A 181 -5.00 28.77 7.99
C GLY A 181 -4.65 27.53 7.13
N SER A 182 -5.65 26.72 6.76
CA SER A 182 -5.49 25.61 5.81
C SER A 182 -5.35 26.09 4.37
N GLN A 183 -6.01 27.20 4.00
CA GLN A 183 -5.79 27.88 2.72
C GLN A 183 -4.36 28.43 2.67
N ILE A 184 -3.97 29.23 3.67
CA ILE A 184 -2.62 29.84 3.78
C ILE A 184 -1.53 28.78 3.77
N GLY A 185 -1.63 27.70 4.55
CA GLY A 185 -0.64 26.62 4.58
C GLY A 185 -0.42 25.91 3.24
N ALA A 186 -1.41 25.94 2.32
CA ALA A 186 -1.26 25.45 0.96
C ALA A 186 -0.54 26.45 0.02
N VAL A 187 -0.58 27.75 0.33
CA VAL A 187 0.22 28.79 -0.35
C VAL A 187 1.66 28.80 0.16
N VAL A 188 1.87 28.65 1.47
CA VAL A 188 3.20 28.56 2.11
C VAL A 188 4.02 27.37 1.59
N SER A 189 3.35 26.24 1.32
CA SER A 189 4.01 24.96 1.04
C SER A 189 3.97 24.59 -0.45
N ARG A 190 5.06 24.89 -1.17
CA ARG A 190 5.44 24.14 -2.39
C ARG A 190 5.79 22.72 -1.96
N GLN A 191 4.80 21.84 -1.96
CA GLN A 191 4.89 20.55 -1.30
C GLN A 191 5.93 19.65 -1.96
N SER A 192 6.78 19.01 -1.16
CA SER A 192 7.91 18.17 -1.60
C SER A 192 9.13 18.92 -2.17
N THR A 193 9.19 20.26 -2.15
CA THR A 193 10.44 20.99 -2.44
C THR A 193 11.36 21.06 -1.21
N VAL A 194 12.66 21.24 -1.44
CA VAL A 194 13.65 21.47 -0.37
C VAL A 194 13.44 22.85 0.26
N ILE A 195 13.55 22.94 1.58
CA ILE A 195 13.47 24.18 2.38
C ILE A 195 14.63 24.22 3.39
N PRO A 196 15.11 25.41 3.80
CA PRO A 196 16.30 25.51 4.65
C PRO A 196 16.04 25.14 6.12
N SER A 197 14.82 25.33 6.64
CA SER A 197 14.49 25.02 8.04
C SER A 197 12.99 24.96 8.30
N ARG A 198 12.59 24.48 9.49
CA ARG A 198 11.20 24.62 10.00
C ARG A 198 10.82 26.08 10.31
N GLN A 199 11.81 26.95 10.55
CA GLN A 199 11.57 28.36 10.85
C GLN A 199 11.11 29.12 9.60
N TYR A 200 11.73 28.86 8.45
CA TYR A 200 11.31 29.40 7.15
C TYR A 200 9.80 29.22 6.87
N LEU A 201 9.23 28.06 7.23
CA LEU A 201 7.79 27.83 7.10
C LEU A 201 6.95 28.67 8.09
N ARG A 202 7.42 28.91 9.31
CA ARG A 202 6.73 29.77 10.30
C ARG A 202 6.74 31.23 9.83
N ASP A 203 7.90 31.71 9.40
CA ASP A 203 8.09 33.10 8.95
C ASP A 203 7.19 33.38 7.75
N LYS A 204 7.22 32.50 6.74
CA LYS A 204 6.35 32.59 5.55
C LYS A 204 4.86 32.39 5.86
N ASN A 205 4.51 31.63 6.90
CA ASN A 205 3.11 31.52 7.34
C ASN A 205 2.64 32.82 7.98
N ALA A 206 3.41 33.43 8.88
CA ALA A 206 3.08 34.70 9.52
C ALA A 206 3.00 35.87 8.50
N GLU A 207 3.93 35.92 7.52
CA GLU A 207 3.87 36.87 6.40
C GLU A 207 2.53 36.77 5.63
N LEU A 208 2.06 35.54 5.36
CA LEU A 208 0.82 35.33 4.62
C LEU A 208 -0.43 35.45 5.48
N GLU A 209 -0.36 35.20 6.79
CA GLU A 209 -1.44 35.45 7.74
C GLU A 209 -1.76 36.94 7.86
N GLU A 210 -0.76 37.81 7.98
CA GLU A 210 -0.99 39.27 7.99
C GLU A 210 -1.40 39.78 6.59
N LYS A 211 -0.75 39.31 5.51
CA LYS A 211 -1.11 39.69 4.13
C LYS A 211 -2.56 39.35 3.78
N TYR A 212 -3.04 38.17 4.18
CA TYR A 212 -4.38 37.70 3.86
C TYR A 212 -5.41 37.94 4.98
N LYS A 213 -5.04 38.58 6.09
CA LYS A 213 -5.87 38.84 7.28
C LYS A 213 -7.32 39.21 6.95
N ASP A 214 -7.49 40.30 6.22
CA ASP A 214 -8.80 40.88 5.86
C ASP A 214 -9.17 40.64 4.37
N THR A 215 -8.45 39.77 3.67
CA THR A 215 -8.68 39.47 2.24
C THR A 215 -8.87 37.97 1.98
N THR A 216 -9.34 37.61 0.79
CA THR A 216 -9.47 36.21 0.35
C THR A 216 -8.11 35.65 -0.07
N VAL A 217 -7.80 34.43 0.36
CA VAL A 217 -6.60 33.71 -0.12
C VAL A 217 -6.92 33.18 -1.53
N PRO A 218 -6.15 33.53 -2.58
CA PRO A 218 -6.31 32.92 -3.90
C PRO A 218 -5.87 31.45 -3.84
N MET A 219 -6.60 30.56 -4.52
CA MET A 219 -6.12 29.20 -4.77
C MET A 219 -4.90 29.28 -5.72
N PRO A 220 -3.75 28.67 -5.41
CA PRO A 220 -2.62 28.63 -6.34
C PRO A 220 -2.88 27.65 -7.49
N ASP A 221 -2.43 28.00 -8.71
CA ASP A 221 -2.57 27.15 -9.91
C ASP A 221 -1.96 25.74 -9.74
N TYR A 222 -0.96 25.61 -8.86
CA TYR A 222 -0.33 24.35 -8.49
C TYR A 222 -1.12 23.53 -7.44
N TRP A 223 -2.36 23.89 -7.11
CA TRP A 223 -3.19 23.20 -6.13
C TRP A 223 -4.56 22.84 -6.68
N GLY A 224 -5.06 21.65 -6.35
CA GLY A 224 -6.42 21.25 -6.69
C GLY A 224 -6.73 19.79 -6.39
N GLY A 225 -7.82 19.31 -6.96
CA GLY A 225 -8.34 17.96 -6.72
C GLY A 225 -8.00 16.94 -7.82
N TYR A 226 -7.87 15.69 -7.38
CA TYR A 226 -7.88 14.52 -8.24
C TYR A 226 -9.06 13.62 -7.88
N ILE A 227 -9.61 12.92 -8.87
CA ILE A 227 -10.57 11.81 -8.69
C ILE A 227 -9.95 10.51 -9.19
N VAL A 228 -10.02 9.45 -8.37
CA VAL A 228 -9.67 8.08 -8.78
C VAL A 228 -10.94 7.39 -9.26
N LYS A 229 -11.03 7.10 -10.56
CA LYS A 229 -12.15 6.35 -11.16
C LYS A 229 -11.89 4.86 -11.01
N PRO A 230 -12.65 4.14 -10.17
CA PRO A 230 -12.31 2.77 -9.79
C PRO A 230 -12.58 1.77 -10.92
N ASN A 231 -11.62 0.88 -11.16
CA ASN A 231 -11.78 -0.31 -12.00
C ASN A 231 -11.71 -1.62 -11.19
N MET A 232 -11.22 -1.57 -9.95
CA MET A 232 -11.25 -2.67 -8.98
C MET A 232 -11.47 -2.11 -7.57
N ILE A 233 -12.32 -2.79 -6.77
CA ILE A 233 -12.51 -2.53 -5.33
C ILE A 233 -12.49 -3.86 -4.58
N GLU A 234 -11.56 -4.06 -3.66
CA GLU A 234 -11.45 -5.26 -2.81
C GLU A 234 -11.85 -4.94 -1.37
N PHE A 235 -12.76 -5.74 -0.82
CA PHE A 235 -13.17 -5.73 0.58
C PHE A 235 -12.53 -6.90 1.32
N TRP A 236 -11.69 -6.58 2.32
CA TRP A 236 -10.96 -7.54 3.14
C TRP A 236 -11.43 -7.49 4.60
N GLN A 237 -11.77 -8.63 5.19
CA GLN A 237 -12.09 -8.77 6.62
C GLN A 237 -11.15 -9.77 7.30
N GLY A 238 -10.56 -9.33 8.41
CA GLY A 238 -9.64 -10.10 9.24
C GLY A 238 -10.34 -11.20 10.03
N GLN A 239 -9.79 -12.43 9.95
CA GLN A 239 -10.25 -13.65 10.63
C GLN A 239 -9.09 -14.30 11.40
N THR A 240 -9.36 -14.86 12.57
CA THR A 240 -8.33 -15.40 13.49
C THR A 240 -7.62 -16.62 12.92
N ASN A 241 -8.37 -17.51 12.26
CA ASN A 241 -7.87 -18.72 11.60
C ASN A 241 -6.93 -18.47 10.40
N ARG A 242 -6.77 -17.21 9.97
CA ARG A 242 -6.02 -16.73 8.78
C ARG A 242 -6.71 -16.96 7.42
N LEU A 243 -7.89 -17.57 7.40
CA LEU A 243 -8.75 -17.64 6.21
C LEU A 243 -9.49 -16.31 6.04
N HIS A 244 -8.76 -15.29 5.60
CA HIS A 244 -9.25 -13.93 5.45
C HIS A 244 -10.28 -13.82 4.32
N ASP A 245 -11.41 -13.16 4.61
CA ASP A 245 -12.45 -12.92 3.62
C ASP A 245 -12.02 -11.84 2.64
N ARG A 246 -12.16 -12.11 1.34
CA ARG A 246 -11.71 -11.24 0.26
C ARG A 246 -12.72 -11.27 -0.88
N ILE A 247 -13.62 -10.30 -0.92
CA ILE A 247 -14.57 -10.11 -2.02
C ILE A 247 -14.04 -8.97 -2.88
N VAL A 248 -13.73 -9.25 -4.15
CA VAL A 248 -13.24 -8.26 -5.11
C VAL A 248 -14.30 -7.98 -6.17
N PHE A 249 -14.58 -6.69 -6.37
CA PHE A 249 -15.38 -6.17 -7.47
C PHE A 249 -14.44 -5.66 -8.57
N MET A 250 -14.76 -5.93 -9.83
CA MET A 250 -13.98 -5.49 -10.99
C MET A 250 -14.89 -4.98 -12.11
N ARG A 251 -14.40 -4.01 -12.88
CA ARG A 251 -14.97 -3.69 -14.20
C ARG A 251 -14.55 -4.77 -15.20
N PRO A 252 -15.49 -5.38 -15.95
CA PRO A 252 -15.14 -6.23 -17.08
C PRO A 252 -14.24 -5.50 -18.09
N LYS A 253 -13.35 -6.24 -18.76
CA LYS A 253 -12.62 -5.69 -19.92
C LYS A 253 -13.60 -5.55 -21.08
N GLU A 254 -13.45 -4.49 -21.87
CA GLU A 254 -14.23 -4.28 -23.09
C GLU A 254 -14.19 -5.53 -24.00
N GLY A 255 -15.33 -5.89 -24.57
CA GLY A 255 -15.49 -7.10 -25.38
C GLY A 255 -15.66 -8.41 -24.61
N LYS A 256 -15.55 -8.44 -23.27
CA LYS A 256 -15.96 -9.63 -22.48
C LYS A 256 -17.45 -9.62 -22.16
N THR A 257 -18.18 -10.56 -22.77
CA THR A 257 -19.62 -10.80 -22.51
C THR A 257 -19.88 -11.93 -21.52
N GLU A 258 -18.98 -12.90 -21.42
CA GLU A 258 -19.13 -14.10 -20.58
C GLU A 258 -18.36 -13.98 -19.25
N LEU A 259 -18.99 -14.48 -18.19
CA LEU A 259 -18.38 -14.64 -16.86
C LEU A 259 -17.67 -15.99 -16.76
N GLY A 260 -16.57 -16.05 -16.01
CA GLY A 260 -16.01 -17.34 -15.57
C GLY A 260 -16.82 -17.95 -14.42
N ASP A 261 -16.67 -19.25 -14.20
CA ASP A 261 -17.47 -20.07 -13.26
C ASP A 261 -17.57 -19.54 -11.81
N MET A 262 -16.56 -18.77 -11.38
CA MET A 262 -16.46 -18.18 -10.03
C MET A 262 -16.74 -16.66 -10.01
N GLN A 263 -17.36 -16.12 -11.06
CA GLN A 263 -17.68 -14.70 -11.19
C GLN A 263 -19.19 -14.48 -11.20
N HIS A 264 -19.62 -13.40 -10.56
CA HIS A 264 -21.02 -13.04 -10.35
C HIS A 264 -21.29 -11.63 -10.86
N GLN A 265 -22.50 -11.39 -11.38
CA GLN A 265 -22.93 -10.04 -11.78
C GLN A 265 -23.16 -9.16 -10.55
N ALA A 266 -22.80 -7.88 -10.67
CA ALA A 266 -23.03 -6.85 -9.66
C ALA A 266 -23.79 -5.64 -10.26
N GLU A 267 -24.17 -4.68 -9.42
CA GLU A 267 -24.88 -3.47 -9.86
C GLU A 267 -24.02 -2.64 -10.82
N GLY A 268 -24.65 -1.82 -11.67
CA GLY A 268 -23.97 -0.81 -12.48
C GLY A 268 -22.94 -1.32 -13.50
N GLY A 269 -22.97 -2.61 -13.87
CA GLY A 269 -21.99 -3.22 -14.78
C GLY A 269 -20.65 -3.53 -14.13
N TRP A 270 -20.66 -3.82 -12.82
CA TRP A 270 -19.56 -4.48 -12.12
C TRP A 270 -19.73 -6.00 -12.15
N ILE A 271 -18.63 -6.73 -11.95
CA ILE A 271 -18.65 -8.15 -11.58
C ILE A 271 -17.95 -8.32 -10.23
N TYR A 272 -18.26 -9.38 -9.48
CA TYR A 272 -17.55 -9.71 -8.25
C TYR A 272 -17.19 -11.19 -8.16
N GLN A 273 -16.18 -11.50 -7.33
CA GLN A 273 -15.73 -12.85 -7.02
C GLN A 273 -14.99 -12.89 -5.68
N ARG A 274 -14.89 -14.07 -5.08
CA ARG A 274 -14.00 -14.32 -3.93
C ARG A 274 -12.55 -14.52 -4.38
N LEU A 275 -11.60 -14.15 -3.52
CA LEU A 275 -10.18 -14.47 -3.65
C LEU A 275 -9.72 -15.36 -2.48
N SER A 276 -8.65 -16.13 -2.69
CA SER A 276 -7.89 -16.72 -1.57
C SER A 276 -7.30 -15.62 -0.69
N PRO A 277 -7.23 -15.81 0.64
CA PRO A 277 -6.28 -15.07 1.48
C PRO A 277 -4.83 -15.19 0.95
#